data_AF-A0AAD5R059-F1
#
_entry.id   AF-A0AAD5R059-F1
#
_cell.length_a   1.000
_cell.length_b   1.000
_cell.length_c   1.000
_cell.angle_alpha   90.00
_cell.angle_beta   90.00
_cell.angle_gamma   90.00
#
_symmetry.space_group_name_H-M   'P 1'
#
loop_
_entity.id
_entity.type
_entity.pdbx_description
1 polymer ?
#
loop_
_entity_poly.entity_id
_entity_poly.type
_entity_poly.pdbx_seq_one_letter_code
_entity_poly.pdbx_strand_id
1 'polypeptide(L)'
;NPTTIVIPSILRTLLSSVIPSFLVSTIPTSIDIHILYYVFMCLVVVFCTNAINILAGINGLESGQALVLAFSVVVFNIVQISRLEESWGHHLSLFFLIPFLTCTFALYQFNKYPARVFVGDTFCYWAGMTLAVVSILGHFSKTMILFLIPQVLNFLYSIPQLFKLVPCQDTDFLTLTREQIRFQ
;
A
#
# COMPACT_ATOMS: atom_id res chain seq x y z
N ASN A 1 12.94 -14.78 -10.51
CA ASN A 1 13.50 -13.60 -9.81
C ASN A 1 12.42 -12.55 -9.62
N PRO A 2 12.44 -11.77 -8.53
CA PRO A 2 11.46 -10.70 -8.33
C PRO A 2 11.59 -9.56 -9.36
N THR A 3 12.76 -9.43 -10.00
CA THR A 3 13.10 -8.46 -11.04
C THR A 3 12.63 -8.82 -12.45
N THR A 4 12.19 -10.06 -12.68
CA THR A 4 11.72 -10.51 -13.99
C THR A 4 10.22 -10.27 -14.12
N ILE A 5 9.82 -9.49 -15.13
CA ILE A 5 8.42 -9.41 -15.57
C ILE A 5 8.22 -10.40 -16.71
N VAL A 6 7.23 -11.30 -16.58
CA VAL A 6 6.82 -12.22 -17.65
C VAL A 6 5.90 -11.48 -18.60
N ILE A 7 6.22 -11.51 -19.90
CA ILE A 7 5.38 -10.89 -20.93
C ILE A 7 4.09 -11.71 -21.06
N PRO A 8 2.89 -11.10 -20.91
CA PRO A 8 1.63 -11.80 -21.08
C PRO A 8 1.54 -12.42 -22.47
N SER A 9 1.07 -13.65 -22.57
CA SER A 9 0.89 -14.36 -23.84
C SER A 9 0.03 -13.56 -24.83
N ILE A 10 -0.98 -12.83 -24.33
CA ILE A 10 -1.82 -11.92 -25.12
C ILE A 10 -1.01 -10.82 -25.82
N LEU A 11 -0.06 -10.20 -25.12
CA LEU A 11 0.79 -9.15 -25.69
C LEU A 11 1.73 -9.74 -26.76
N ARG A 12 2.21 -10.98 -26.55
CA ARG A 12 3.02 -11.70 -27.54
C ARG A 12 2.22 -12.02 -28.80
N THR A 13 0.96 -12.43 -28.67
CA THR A 13 0.07 -12.70 -29.80
C THR A 13 -0.23 -11.40 -30.57
N LEU A 14 -0.46 -10.29 -29.87
CA LEU A 14 -0.66 -8.98 -30.51
C LEU A 14 0.60 -8.44 -31.20
N LEU A 15 1.79 -8.68 -30.65
CA LEU A 15 3.05 -8.32 -31.32
C LEU A 15 3.32 -9.18 -32.55
N SER A 16 2.91 -10.46 -32.51
CA SER A 16 3.06 -11.38 -33.65
C SER A 16 2.16 -11.05 -34.85
N SER A 17 1.10 -10.26 -34.68
CA SER A 17 0.28 -9.78 -35.79
C SER A 17 0.86 -8.56 -36.50
N VAL A 18 1.78 -7.84 -35.85
CA VAL A 18 2.40 -6.62 -36.37
C VAL A 18 3.82 -6.87 -36.89
N ILE A 19 4.53 -7.87 -36.34
CA ILE A 19 5.94 -8.12 -36.58
C ILE A 19 6.13 -9.43 -37.39
N PRO A 20 7.06 -9.48 -38.37
CA PRO A 20 7.35 -10.69 -39.13
C PRO A 20 7.76 -11.87 -38.23
N SER A 21 7.32 -13.08 -38.59
CA SER A 21 7.41 -14.32 -37.80
C SER A 21 8.82 -14.68 -37.31
N PHE A 22 9.86 -14.26 -38.01
CA PHE A 22 11.26 -14.46 -37.60
C PHE A 22 11.63 -13.68 -36.32
N LEU A 23 11.11 -12.46 -36.15
CA LEU A 23 11.38 -11.60 -34.99
C LEU A 23 10.57 -12.01 -33.75
N VAL A 24 9.45 -12.72 -33.93
CA VAL A 24 8.60 -13.22 -32.81
C VAL A 24 9.33 -14.29 -31.99
N SER A 25 10.22 -15.05 -32.62
CA SER A 25 11.10 -16.01 -31.95
C SER A 25 12.20 -15.35 -31.12
N THR A 26 12.53 -14.09 -31.40
CA THR A 26 13.58 -13.32 -30.72
C THR A 26 13.06 -12.53 -29.52
N ILE A 27 11.73 -12.48 -29.31
CA ILE A 27 11.12 -11.78 -28.17
C ILE A 27 11.43 -12.56 -26.89
N PRO A 28 12.18 -11.99 -25.93
CA PRO A 28 12.48 -12.66 -24.67
C PRO A 28 11.19 -12.88 -23.87
N THR A 29 11.06 -14.06 -23.26
CA THR A 29 9.88 -14.45 -22.46
C THR A 29 9.77 -13.69 -21.14
N SER A 30 10.90 -13.13 -20.67
CA SER A 30 11.02 -12.37 -19.44
C SER A 30 11.95 -11.19 -19.64
N ILE A 31 11.56 -10.02 -19.11
CA ILE A 31 12.40 -8.82 -19.10
C ILE A 31 12.87 -8.59 -17.66
N ASP A 32 14.18 -8.46 -17.47
CA ASP A 32 14.78 -8.04 -16.21
C ASP A 32 14.79 -6.52 -16.09
N ILE A 33 14.05 -6.00 -15.11
CA ILE A 33 13.86 -4.55 -14.90
C ILE A 33 14.72 -3.97 -13.77
N HIS A 34 15.96 -4.44 -13.61
CA HIS A 34 16.86 -4.14 -12.48
C HIS A 34 16.71 -2.73 -11.84
N ILE A 35 17.12 -1.67 -12.54
CA ILE A 35 17.09 -0.30 -11.99
C ILE A 35 15.66 0.18 -11.75
N LEU A 36 14.76 -0.07 -12.70
CA LEU A 36 13.36 0.34 -12.62
C LEU A 36 12.64 -0.33 -11.44
N TYR A 37 13.05 -1.55 -11.08
CA TYR A 37 12.53 -2.26 -9.91
C TYR A 37 12.92 -1.56 -8.60
N TYR A 38 14.16 -1.09 -8.46
CA TYR A 38 14.57 -0.32 -7.27
C TYR A 38 13.82 1.01 -7.17
N VAL A 39 13.65 1.71 -8.31
CA VAL A 39 12.83 2.93 -8.35
C VAL A 39 11.38 2.64 -7.94
N PHE A 40 10.81 1.55 -8.46
CA PHE A 40 9.46 1.10 -8.08
C PHE A 40 9.36 0.83 -6.56
N MET A 41 10.33 0.15 -5.95
CA MET A 41 10.31 -0.08 -4.50
C MET A 41 10.33 1.23 -3.71
N CYS A 42 11.14 2.20 -4.11
CA CYS A 42 11.16 3.53 -3.49
C CYS A 42 9.80 4.23 -3.61
N LEU A 43 9.18 4.17 -4.80
CA LEU A 43 7.85 4.74 -5.03
C LEU A 43 6.78 4.07 -4.19
N VAL A 44 6.82 2.74 -4.00
CA VAL A 44 5.88 2.03 -3.12
C VAL A 44 6.00 2.52 -1.68
N VAL A 45 7.22 2.71 -1.18
CA VAL A 45 7.44 3.25 0.18
C VAL A 45 6.84 4.64 0.33
N VAL A 46 7.17 5.56 -0.59
CA VAL A 46 6.66 6.94 -0.58
C VAL A 46 5.14 6.99 -0.78
N PHE A 47 4.59 6.09 -1.60
CA PHE A 47 3.17 6.00 -1.83
C PHE A 47 2.43 5.53 -0.57
N CYS A 48 2.86 4.43 0.05
CA CYS A 48 2.19 3.88 1.23
C CYS A 48 2.12 4.86 2.40
N THR A 49 3.19 5.63 2.65
CA THR A 49 3.24 6.62 3.74
C THR A 49 2.30 7.80 3.50
N ASN A 50 2.25 8.30 2.28
CA ASN A 50 1.43 9.46 1.93
C ASN A 50 -0.04 9.10 1.69
N ALA A 51 -0.32 7.91 1.14
CA ALA A 51 -1.68 7.52 0.77
C ALA A 51 -2.58 7.30 1.99
N ILE A 52 -2.04 6.73 3.08
CA ILE A 52 -2.76 6.64 4.37
C ILE A 52 -2.97 8.04 4.95
N ASN A 53 -1.97 8.92 4.84
CA ASN A 53 -2.06 10.25 5.43
C ASN A 53 -3.07 11.17 4.72
N ILE A 54 -3.20 11.07 3.39
CA ILE A 54 -4.19 11.83 2.62
C ILE A 54 -5.60 11.29 2.84
N LEU A 55 -5.76 9.99 3.11
CA LEU A 55 -7.04 9.39 3.47
C LEU A 55 -7.27 9.46 4.99
N ALA A 56 -7.39 10.69 5.51
CA ALA A 56 -7.53 10.98 6.94
C ALA A 56 -8.65 12.00 7.20
N GLY A 57 -8.92 12.29 8.48
CA GLY A 57 -9.82 13.39 8.87
C GLY A 57 -11.15 12.96 9.49
N ILE A 58 -11.36 11.66 9.72
CA ILE A 58 -12.52 11.13 10.47
C ILE A 58 -12.00 10.27 11.62
N ASN A 59 -12.60 10.41 12.81
CA ASN A 59 -12.23 9.67 14.02
C ASN A 59 -12.15 8.16 13.78
N GLY A 60 -10.95 7.58 13.92
CA GLY A 60 -10.71 6.15 13.75
C GLY A 60 -10.40 5.71 12.32
N LEU A 61 -10.38 6.61 11.34
CA LEU A 61 -10.17 6.24 9.93
C LEU A 61 -8.72 5.83 9.65
N GLU A 62 -7.75 6.56 10.19
CA GLU A 62 -6.32 6.31 9.96
C GLU A 62 -5.88 4.99 10.62
N SER A 63 -6.21 4.82 11.90
CA SER A 63 -5.89 3.59 12.63
C SER A 63 -6.74 2.40 12.17
N GLY A 64 -8.01 2.63 11.79
CA GLY A 64 -8.92 1.59 11.29
C GLY A 64 -8.49 1.03 9.94
N GLN A 65 -8.16 1.89 8.96
CA GLN A 65 -7.71 1.41 7.65
C GLN A 65 -6.38 0.64 7.76
N ALA A 66 -5.44 1.12 8.59
CA ALA A 66 -4.15 0.46 8.80
C ALA A 66 -4.34 -0.92 9.44
N LEU A 67 -5.32 -1.07 10.35
CA LEU A 67 -5.68 -2.33 10.98
C LEU A 67 -6.25 -3.32 9.96
N VAL A 68 -7.18 -2.89 9.11
CA VAL A 68 -7.76 -3.71 8.04
C VAL A 68 -6.69 -4.17 7.05
N LEU A 69 -5.78 -3.27 6.66
CA LEU A 69 -4.66 -3.59 5.77
C LEU A 69 -3.72 -4.61 6.41
N ALA A 70 -3.28 -4.38 7.65
CA ALA A 70 -2.39 -5.32 8.35
C ALA A 70 -3.04 -6.69 8.54
N PHE A 71 -4.32 -6.74 8.91
CA PHE A 71 -5.06 -7.99 9.04
C PHE A 71 -5.14 -8.75 7.70
N SER A 72 -5.42 -8.03 6.60
CA SER A 72 -5.46 -8.62 5.26
C SER A 72 -4.11 -9.23 4.85
N VAL A 73 -3.01 -8.53 5.15
CA VAL A 73 -1.66 -9.03 4.86
C VAL A 73 -1.29 -10.22 5.76
N VAL A 74 -1.69 -10.22 7.04
CA VAL A 74 -1.50 -11.36 7.94
C VAL A 74 -2.21 -12.60 7.41
N VAL A 75 -3.48 -12.48 7.03
CA VAL A 75 -4.26 -13.60 6.44
C VAL A 75 -3.60 -14.07 5.16
N PHE A 76 -3.18 -13.15 4.28
CA PHE A 76 -2.46 -13.50 3.06
C PHE A 76 -1.18 -14.29 3.34
N ASN A 77 -0.35 -13.84 4.28
CA ASN A 77 0.89 -14.53 4.65
C ASN A 77 0.63 -15.92 5.21
N ILE A 78 -0.39 -16.10 6.06
CA ILE A 78 -0.76 -17.41 6.60
C ILE A 78 -1.17 -18.36 5.48
N VAL A 79 -2.00 -17.89 4.54
CA VAL A 79 -2.41 -18.68 3.37
C VAL A 79 -1.21 -19.05 2.51
N GLN A 80 -0.27 -18.13 2.29
CA GLN A 80 0.93 -18.41 1.49
C GLN A 80 1.87 -19.42 2.16
N ILE A 81 2.07 -19.31 3.48
CA ILE A 81 2.86 -20.28 4.25
C ILE A 81 2.22 -21.68 4.17
N SER A 82 0.89 -21.78 4.19
CA SER A 82 0.21 -23.08 4.07
C SER A 82 0.32 -23.71 2.67
N ARG A 83 0.59 -22.92 1.62
CA ARG A 83 0.62 -23.36 0.22
C ARG A 83 2.03 -23.57 -0.32
N LEU A 84 3.01 -22.82 0.18
CA LEU A 84 4.38 -22.81 -0.29
C LEU A 84 5.27 -23.51 0.75
N GLU A 85 5.98 -24.57 0.34
CA GLU A 85 6.82 -25.39 1.24
C GLU A 85 7.98 -24.62 1.89
N GLU A 86 8.42 -23.50 1.31
CA GLU A 86 9.53 -22.72 1.87
C GLU A 86 9.38 -21.23 1.56
N SER A 87 8.91 -20.44 2.53
CA SER A 87 8.90 -18.97 2.41
C SER A 87 9.27 -18.26 3.71
N TRP A 88 10.58 -18.08 3.91
CA TRP A 88 11.14 -17.25 4.98
C TRP A 88 10.63 -15.80 4.94
N GLY A 89 10.32 -15.27 3.75
CA GLY A 89 9.80 -13.91 3.57
C GLY A 89 8.44 -13.69 4.23
N HIS A 90 7.51 -14.66 4.12
CA HIS A 90 6.20 -14.56 4.77
C HIS A 90 6.29 -14.69 6.29
N HIS A 91 7.19 -15.54 6.80
CA HIS A 91 7.46 -15.66 8.23
C HIS A 91 8.03 -14.35 8.80
N LEU A 92 9.03 -13.77 8.12
CA LEU A 92 9.60 -12.48 8.49
C LEU A 92 8.54 -11.37 8.50
N SER A 93 7.68 -11.34 7.48
CA SER A 93 6.58 -10.38 7.42
C SER A 93 5.62 -10.50 8.60
N LEU A 94 5.28 -11.72 9.04
CA LEU A 94 4.43 -11.95 10.22
C LEU A 94 5.07 -11.46 11.52
N PHE A 95 6.39 -11.64 11.68
CA PHE A 95 7.11 -11.14 12.86
C PHE A 95 6.98 -9.61 13.03
N PHE A 96 6.95 -8.85 11.93
CA PHE A 96 6.71 -7.40 11.97
C PHE A 96 5.21 -7.05 12.10
N LEU A 97 4.32 -7.81 11.45
CA LEU A 97 2.90 -7.48 11.41
C LEU A 97 2.14 -7.80 12.70
N ILE A 98 2.52 -8.85 13.44
CA ILE A 98 1.82 -9.20 14.68
C ILE A 98 1.92 -8.07 15.72
N PRO A 99 3.11 -7.53 16.06
CA PRO A 99 3.23 -6.36 16.93
C PRO A 99 2.55 -5.13 16.36
N PHE A 100 2.67 -4.89 15.06
CA PHE A 100 2.02 -3.75 14.40
C PHE A 100 0.49 -3.80 14.59
N LEU A 101 -0.11 -4.97 14.40
CA LEU A 101 -1.55 -5.19 14.49
C LEU A 101 -2.06 -5.05 15.92
N THR A 102 -1.33 -5.57 16.92
CA THR A 102 -1.73 -5.44 18.34
C THR A 102 -1.60 -4.01 18.83
N CYS A 103 -0.51 -3.31 18.50
CA CYS A 103 -0.34 -1.90 18.83
C CYS A 103 -1.39 -1.01 18.15
N THR A 104 -1.66 -1.24 16.87
CA THR A 104 -2.67 -0.48 16.12
C THR A 104 -4.09 -0.77 16.64
N PHE A 105 -4.39 -2.01 17.03
CA PHE A 105 -5.67 -2.33 17.67
C PHE A 105 -5.84 -1.61 18.99
N ALA A 106 -4.81 -1.58 19.84
CA ALA A 106 -4.83 -0.81 21.09
C ALA A 106 -5.07 0.68 20.82
N LEU A 107 -4.36 1.27 19.86
CA LEU A 107 -4.51 2.67 19.45
C LEU A 107 -5.92 2.96 18.91
N TYR A 108 -6.44 2.09 18.05
CA TYR A 108 -7.79 2.20 17.48
C TYR A 108 -8.87 2.26 18.57
N GLN A 109 -8.71 1.54 19.68
CA GLN A 109 -9.70 1.56 20.77
C GLN A 109 -9.81 2.93 21.46
N PHE A 110 -8.75 3.74 21.43
CA PHE A 110 -8.76 5.13 21.94
C PHE A 110 -9.06 6.16 20.85
N ASN A 111 -8.85 5.81 19.57
CA ASN A 111 -9.04 6.69 18.42
C ASN A 111 -10.42 6.54 17.74
N LYS A 112 -11.13 5.43 17.97
CA LYS A 112 -12.50 5.22 17.48
C LYS A 112 -13.46 6.26 18.04
N TYR A 113 -14.53 6.53 17.30
CA TYR A 113 -15.54 7.50 17.71
C TYR A 113 -16.24 7.10 19.05
N PRO A 114 -16.38 8.02 20.02
CA PRO A 114 -15.78 9.36 20.09
C PRO A 114 -14.29 9.31 20.45
N ALA A 115 -13.44 9.97 19.63
CA ALA A 115 -11.99 9.85 19.75
C ALA A 115 -11.47 10.55 21.02
N ARG A 116 -10.63 9.84 21.78
CA ARG A 116 -9.92 10.38 22.96
C ARG A 116 -8.52 10.84 22.61
N VAL A 117 -7.90 10.19 21.62
CA VAL A 117 -6.55 10.50 21.14
C VAL A 117 -6.54 10.56 19.61
N PHE A 118 -5.75 11.48 19.07
CA PHE A 118 -5.46 11.54 17.63
C PHE A 118 -4.10 10.91 17.35
N VAL A 119 -4.01 10.23 16.22
CA VAL A 119 -2.80 9.50 15.83
C VAL A 119 -1.76 10.41 15.15
N GLY A 120 -2.23 11.38 14.37
CA GLY A 120 -1.39 12.33 13.62
C GLY A 120 -0.53 11.69 12.53
N ASP A 121 0.29 12.53 11.87
CA ASP A 121 1.17 12.11 10.76
C ASP A 121 2.17 11.03 11.17
N THR A 122 2.61 11.04 12.44
CA THR A 122 3.57 10.07 12.97
C THR A 122 3.08 8.63 12.79
N PHE A 123 1.80 8.37 13.10
CA PHE A 123 1.23 7.05 12.90
C PHE A 123 1.08 6.72 11.42
N CYS A 124 0.61 7.66 10.59
CA CYS A 124 0.43 7.43 9.16
C CYS A 124 1.75 7.04 8.47
N TYR A 125 2.83 7.74 8.79
CA TYR A 125 4.16 7.38 8.30
C TYR A 125 4.64 6.04 8.83
N TRP A 126 4.49 5.77 10.13
CA TRP A 126 4.87 4.48 10.71
C TRP A 126 4.09 3.30 10.09
N ALA A 127 2.78 3.44 9.91
CA ALA A 127 1.92 2.45 9.28
C ALA A 127 2.29 2.20 7.82
N GLY A 128 2.42 3.26 7.02
CA GLY A 128 2.80 3.14 5.62
C GLY A 128 4.19 2.52 5.43
N MET A 129 5.17 2.92 6.25
CA MET A 129 6.51 2.34 6.22
C MET A 129 6.50 0.86 6.59
N THR A 130 5.80 0.48 7.66
CA THR A 130 5.73 -0.92 8.10
C THR A 130 5.12 -1.80 7.01
N LEU A 131 3.99 -1.38 6.43
CA LEU A 131 3.33 -2.10 5.34
C LEU A 131 4.18 -2.18 4.07
N ALA A 132 4.91 -1.12 3.72
CA ALA A 132 5.82 -1.12 2.58
C ALA A 132 6.99 -2.10 2.80
N VAL A 133 7.67 -2.02 3.96
CA VAL A 133 8.83 -2.86 4.29
C VAL A 133 8.47 -4.33 4.26
N VAL A 134 7.36 -4.74 4.91
CA VAL A 134 6.96 -6.15 4.93
C VAL A 134 6.62 -6.67 3.53
N SER A 135 6.04 -5.83 2.67
CA SER A 135 5.73 -6.21 1.30
C SER A 135 6.96 -6.37 0.41
N ILE A 136 7.99 -5.55 0.62
CA ILE A 136 9.25 -5.57 -0.10
C ILE A 136 10.06 -6.81 0.30
N LEU A 137 10.21 -7.03 1.61
CA LEU A 137 10.96 -8.17 2.15
C LEU A 137 10.25 -9.51 1.88
N GLY A 138 8.92 -9.51 1.89
CA GLY A 138 8.12 -10.69 1.55
C GLY A 138 7.90 -10.91 0.06
N HIS A 139 8.47 -10.06 -0.82
CA HIS A 139 8.31 -10.13 -2.28
C HIS A 139 6.85 -10.11 -2.79
N PHE A 140 5.93 -9.48 -2.04
CA PHE A 140 4.51 -9.35 -2.40
C PHE A 140 4.05 -7.91 -2.60
N SER A 141 4.96 -6.98 -2.91
CA SER A 141 4.65 -5.55 -3.15
C SER A 141 3.54 -5.31 -4.19
N LYS A 142 3.42 -6.17 -5.20
CA LYS A 142 2.32 -6.12 -6.19
C LYS A 142 0.96 -6.38 -5.52
N THR A 143 0.89 -7.38 -4.64
CA THR A 143 -0.32 -7.71 -3.86
C THR A 143 -0.64 -6.60 -2.85
N MET A 144 0.39 -5.95 -2.27
CA MET A 144 0.18 -4.83 -1.36
C MET A 144 -0.57 -3.67 -2.02
N ILE A 145 -0.23 -3.32 -3.26
CA ILE A 145 -0.94 -2.27 -4.02
C ILE A 145 -2.42 -2.66 -4.25
N LEU A 146 -2.72 -3.95 -4.46
CA LEU A 146 -4.09 -4.42 -4.58
C LEU A 146 -4.89 -4.25 -3.28
N PHE A 147 -4.28 -4.43 -2.12
CA PHE A 147 -4.95 -4.13 -0.84
C PHE A 147 -5.17 -2.63 -0.63
N LEU A 148 -4.32 -1.79 -1.23
CA LEU A 148 -4.38 -0.33 -1.15
C LEU A 148 -5.31 0.31 -2.19
N ILE A 149 -6.19 -0.45 -2.86
CA ILE A 149 -7.10 0.12 -3.89
C ILE A 149 -7.86 1.36 -3.39
N PRO A 150 -8.49 1.38 -2.21
CA PRO A 150 -9.18 2.58 -1.71
C PRO A 150 -8.24 3.79 -1.59
N GLN A 151 -7.03 3.57 -1.08
CA GLN A 151 -6.01 4.61 -0.90
C GLN A 151 -5.47 5.10 -2.25
N VAL A 152 -5.28 4.21 -3.23
CA VAL A 152 -4.88 4.54 -4.60
C VAL A 152 -5.94 5.41 -5.26
N LEU A 153 -7.22 5.04 -5.16
CA LEU A 153 -8.31 5.81 -5.75
C LEU A 153 -8.42 7.20 -5.13
N ASN A 154 -8.31 7.29 -3.80
CA ASN A 154 -8.30 8.59 -3.11
C ASN A 154 -7.10 9.44 -3.53
N PHE A 155 -5.90 8.85 -3.60
CA PHE A 155 -4.70 9.55 -4.06
C PHE A 155 -4.85 10.10 -5.48
N LEU A 156 -5.35 9.27 -6.42
CA LEU A 156 -5.59 9.68 -7.80
C LEU A 156 -6.64 10.80 -7.91
N TYR A 157 -7.69 10.73 -7.10
CA TYR A 157 -8.71 11.78 -7.02
C TYR A 157 -8.12 13.11 -6.52
N SER A 158 -7.20 13.05 -5.56
CA SER A 158 -6.55 14.24 -4.97
C SER A 158 -5.39 14.81 -5.80
N ILE A 159 -4.92 14.12 -6.84
CA ILE A 159 -3.80 14.56 -7.71
C ILE A 159 -3.99 15.99 -8.26
N PRO A 160 -5.14 16.37 -8.85
CA PRO A 160 -5.32 17.72 -9.40
C PRO A 160 -5.19 18.82 -8.35
N GLN A 161 -5.61 18.54 -7.11
CA GLN A 161 -5.47 19.46 -5.97
C GLN A 161 -4.01 19.50 -5.49
N LEU A 162 -3.34 18.35 -5.42
CA LEU A 162 -1.95 18.24 -4.97
C LEU A 162 -0.97 18.96 -5.92
N PHE A 163 -1.20 18.91 -7.23
CA PHE A 163 -0.43 19.66 -8.24
C PHE A 163 -0.86 21.12 -8.39
N LYS A 164 -1.76 21.62 -7.54
CA LYS A 164 -2.28 23.00 -7.55
C LYS A 164 -2.96 23.38 -8.87
N LEU A 165 -3.48 22.40 -9.62
CA LEU A 165 -4.29 22.65 -10.81
C LEU A 165 -5.69 23.15 -10.42
N VAL A 166 -6.15 22.75 -9.25
CA VAL A 166 -7.38 23.22 -8.59
C VAL A 166 -6.98 23.80 -7.24
N PRO A 167 -7.56 24.93 -6.80
CA PRO A 167 -7.30 25.45 -5.46
C PRO A 167 -7.66 24.40 -4.41
N CYS A 168 -6.69 24.09 -3.54
CA CYS A 168 -6.96 23.34 -2.33
C CYS A 168 -7.84 24.21 -1.45
N GLN A 169 -9.03 23.72 -1.10
CA GLN A 169 -9.81 24.37 -0.05
C GLN A 169 -9.10 24.02 1.25
N ASP A 170 -8.46 25.00 1.87
CA ASP A 170 -7.94 24.93 3.24
C ASP A 170 -9.14 24.89 4.20
N THR A 171 -9.93 23.83 4.11
CA THR A 171 -10.93 23.52 5.11
C THR A 171 -10.12 22.93 6.25
N ASP A 172 -9.89 23.69 7.32
CA ASP A 172 -9.28 23.16 8.54
C ASP A 172 -10.23 22.10 9.15
N PHE A 173 -10.18 20.88 8.62
CA PHE A 173 -10.87 19.71 9.16
C PHE A 173 -10.38 19.41 10.58
N LEU A 174 -9.15 19.81 10.90
CA LEU A 174 -8.58 19.84 12.24
C LEU A 174 -9.34 20.77 13.19
N THR A 175 -9.93 21.86 12.71
CA THR A 175 -10.78 22.75 13.52
C THR A 175 -12.14 22.11 13.77
N LEU A 176 -12.74 21.50 12.75
CA LEU A 176 -14.03 20.78 12.87
C LEU A 176 -13.94 19.55 13.79
N THR A 177 -12.84 18.79 13.73
CA THR A 177 -12.62 17.61 14.60
C THR A 177 -12.19 17.99 16.02
N ARG A 178 -11.42 19.06 16.21
CA ARG A 178 -11.15 19.62 17.55
C ARG A 178 -12.40 20.19 18.21
N GLU A 179 -13.33 20.76 17.45
CA GLU A 179 -14.63 21.17 18.00
C GLU A 179 -15.46 19.96 18.42
N GLN A 180 -15.49 18.87 17.66
CA GLN A 180 -16.18 17.64 18.07
C GLN A 180 -15.66 17.04 19.40
N ILE A 181 -14.37 17.20 19.72
CA ILE A 181 -13.82 16.80 21.02
C ILE A 181 -14.12 17.84 22.11
N ARG A 182 -14.16 19.13 21.78
CA ARG A 182 -14.43 20.20 22.77
C ARG A 182 -15.89 20.26 23.22
N PHE A 183 -16.82 19.69 22.44
CA PHE A 183 -18.25 19.62 22.75
C PHE A 183 -18.69 18.28 23.39
N GLN A 184 -17.76 17.43 23.82
CA GLN A 184 -18.01 16.23 24.63
C GLN A 184 -17.47 16.44 26.06
#